data_AF-A0A5B0Q6D0-F1
#
_entry.id   AF-A0A5B0Q6D0-F1
#
_cell.length_a   1.000
_cell.length_b   1.000
_cell.length_c   1.000
_cell.angle_alpha   90.00
_cell.angle_beta   90.00
_cell.angle_gamma   90.00
#
_symmetry.space_group_name_H-M   'P 1'
#
loop_
_entity.id
_entity.type
_entity.pdbx_description
1 polymer ?
#
loop_
_entity_poly.entity_id
_entity_poly.type
_entity_poly.pdbx_seq_one_letter_code
_entity_poly.pdbx_strand_id
1 'polypeptide(L)'
;MVHSYLSSPKEPEAYASHQNQFEQLLDRLHVLVVGPGLGRDTEMQDWAEWTLKTAIQKKLHLVLDADALWLLVKKPDLLRGYPNAILTPNHVEFQRLLKACSIEPREHDDDGLLAMELSKALGGCSILQKGSIDLVAREGSEVAKVSCEGSPKRCGGQGDILSGLVGTWCAWTKLYFERQSQDEKPKSHELPISSEEAWIIAAVLGSEITRTCSRLAYHKLGRSMQSSDMLGYIGEAFEQVMHGHTKD
;
A
#
# COMPACT_ATOMS: atom_id res chain seq x y z
N MET A 1 17.48 15.29 11.77
CA MET A 1 16.42 16.21 12.25
C MET A 1 15.34 16.19 11.17
N VAL A 2 14.38 15.26 11.22
CA VAL A 2 13.66 14.80 9.99
C VAL A 2 12.17 15.11 9.93
N HIS A 3 11.54 15.71 10.95
CA HIS A 3 10.16 16.17 10.76
C HIS A 3 9.91 17.52 11.39
N SER A 4 9.97 18.57 10.56
CA SER A 4 9.60 19.94 10.91
C SER A 4 8.13 20.12 11.31
N TYR A 5 7.30 19.09 11.14
CA TYR A 5 5.87 19.07 11.44
C TYR A 5 5.47 18.12 12.58
N LEU A 6 6.41 17.39 13.20
CA LEU A 6 6.08 16.46 14.28
C LEU A 6 6.66 17.02 15.58
N SER A 7 5.81 17.66 16.38
CA SER A 7 6.16 18.11 17.74
C SER A 7 5.75 17.09 18.78
N SER A 8 6.34 17.17 19.98
CA SER A 8 6.00 16.28 21.08
C SER A 8 4.60 16.60 21.63
N PRO A 9 3.80 15.59 22.03
CA PRO A 9 2.57 15.80 22.80
C PRO A 9 2.80 16.57 24.12
N LYS A 10 4.05 16.63 24.58
CA LYS A 10 4.47 17.39 25.78
C LYS A 10 4.46 18.91 25.57
N GLU A 11 4.31 19.38 24.33
CA GLU A 11 4.16 20.79 23.96
C GLU A 11 2.79 21.00 23.29
N PRO A 12 1.69 21.12 24.06
CA PRO A 12 0.33 20.97 23.53
C PRO A 12 -0.05 21.99 22.44
N GLU A 13 0.41 23.23 22.58
CA GLU A 13 0.12 24.30 21.60
C GLU A 13 0.83 24.06 20.27
N ALA A 14 2.11 23.69 20.31
CA ALA A 14 2.89 23.35 19.12
C ALA A 14 2.34 22.08 18.45
N TYR A 15 1.98 21.07 19.26
CA TYR A 15 1.33 19.85 18.82
C TYR A 15 0.02 20.12 18.07
N ALA A 16 -0.90 20.86 18.68
CA ALA A 16 -2.17 21.22 18.04
C ALA A 16 -1.97 22.07 16.77
N SER A 17 -1.02 23.01 16.79
CA SER A 17 -0.69 23.82 15.61
C SER A 17 -0.20 22.97 14.44
N HIS A 18 0.74 22.05 14.69
CA HIS A 18 1.23 21.15 13.65
C HIS A 18 0.18 20.16 13.17
N GLN A 19 -0.68 19.66 14.07
CA GLN A 19 -1.82 18.82 13.68
C GLN A 19 -2.75 19.57 12.72
N ASN A 20 -3.09 20.82 13.00
CA ASN A 20 -3.91 21.64 12.10
C ASN A 20 -3.24 21.86 10.74
N GLN A 21 -1.93 22.13 10.71
CA GLN A 21 -1.19 22.28 9.45
C GLN A 21 -1.18 20.97 8.64
N PHE A 22 -0.95 19.84 9.32
CA PHE A 22 -0.95 18.54 8.69
C PHE A 22 -2.34 18.17 8.15
N GLU A 23 -3.40 18.48 8.90
CA GLU A 23 -4.77 18.25 8.49
C GLU A 23 -5.12 19.00 7.19
N GLN A 24 -4.68 20.26 7.05
CA GLN A 24 -4.84 21.03 5.82
C GLN A 24 -4.07 20.44 4.64
N LEU A 25 -2.93 19.78 4.88
CA LEU A 25 -2.20 19.04 3.85
C LEU A 25 -3.01 17.81 3.40
N LEU A 26 -3.60 17.07 4.35
CA LEU A 26 -4.41 15.88 4.05
C LEU A 26 -5.59 16.19 3.12
N ASP A 27 -6.21 17.37 3.26
CA ASP A 27 -7.33 17.79 2.40
C ASP A 27 -6.96 17.91 0.91
N ARG A 28 -5.66 17.98 0.60
CA ARG A 28 -5.13 18.14 -0.76
C ARG A 28 -4.60 16.83 -1.35
N LEU A 29 -4.67 15.73 -0.61
CA LEU A 29 -4.14 14.43 -1.03
C LEU A 29 -5.25 13.53 -1.59
N HIS A 30 -4.94 12.80 -2.65
CA HIS A 30 -5.80 11.71 -3.13
C HIS A 30 -5.61 10.45 -2.27
N VAL A 31 -4.36 10.17 -1.89
CA VAL A 31 -3.89 8.98 -1.19
C VAL A 31 -2.83 9.38 -0.17
N LEU A 32 -2.78 8.68 0.95
CA LEU A 32 -1.73 8.80 1.96
C LEU A 32 -1.00 7.45 2.12
N VAL A 33 0.33 7.47 1.96
CA VAL A 33 1.19 6.34 2.31
C VAL A 33 1.68 6.55 3.74
N VAL A 34 1.48 5.57 4.62
CA VAL A 34 1.90 5.63 6.02
C VAL A 34 2.83 4.46 6.31
N GLY A 35 3.96 4.74 6.98
CA GLY A 35 4.88 3.70 7.42
C GLY A 35 6.37 3.93 7.10
N PRO A 36 6.74 4.25 5.84
CA PRO A 36 8.13 4.45 5.46
C PRO A 36 8.85 5.46 6.36
N GLY A 37 9.85 5.00 7.11
CA GLY A 37 10.68 5.86 7.96
C GLY A 37 9.97 6.51 9.16
N LEU A 38 8.77 6.07 9.54
CA LEU A 38 8.00 6.65 10.64
C LEU A 38 8.70 6.46 12.00
N GLY A 39 9.30 5.30 12.24
CA GLY A 39 9.91 4.98 13.52
C GLY A 39 8.91 4.40 14.53
N ARG A 40 9.44 3.96 15.68
CA ARG A 40 8.70 3.17 16.70
C ARG A 40 8.78 3.75 18.10
N ASP A 41 9.37 4.93 18.25
CA ASP A 41 9.28 5.65 19.51
C ASP A 41 7.83 6.08 19.77
N THR A 42 7.51 6.30 21.04
CA THR A 42 6.14 6.57 21.47
C THR A 42 5.54 7.78 20.78
N GLU A 43 6.32 8.85 20.59
CA GLU A 43 5.82 10.10 20.00
C GLU A 43 5.45 9.90 18.53
N MET A 44 6.28 9.18 17.76
CA MET A 44 5.97 8.87 16.36
C MET A 44 4.77 7.93 16.21
N GLN A 45 4.58 7.02 17.16
CA GLN A 45 3.44 6.11 17.16
C GLN A 45 2.12 6.83 17.51
N ASP A 46 2.16 7.79 18.44
CA ASP A 46 1.02 8.65 18.75
C ASP A 46 0.63 9.51 17.53
N TRP A 47 1.63 10.06 16.81
CA TRP A 47 1.42 10.78 15.56
C TRP A 47 0.84 9.91 14.45
N ALA A 48 1.33 8.68 14.28
CA ALA A 48 0.81 7.76 13.27
C ALA A 48 -0.63 7.34 13.56
N GLU A 49 -0.96 7.10 14.83
CA GLU A 49 -2.34 6.80 15.22
C GLU A 49 -3.26 7.99 14.97
N TRP A 50 -2.85 9.20 15.36
CA TRP A 50 -3.63 10.41 15.08
C TRP A 50 -3.78 10.65 13.56
N THR A 51 -2.71 10.47 12.80
CA THR A 51 -2.70 10.60 11.34
C THR A 51 -3.66 9.62 10.69
N LEU A 52 -3.63 8.35 11.08
CA LEU A 52 -4.53 7.32 10.58
C LEU A 52 -5.99 7.65 10.90
N LYS A 53 -6.32 8.02 12.15
CA LYS A 53 -7.68 8.41 12.54
C LYS A 53 -8.19 9.57 11.70
N THR A 54 -7.35 10.60 11.51
CA THR A 54 -7.70 11.80 10.75
C THR A 54 -7.90 11.47 9.27
N ALA A 55 -7.02 10.66 8.68
CA ALA A 55 -7.13 10.25 7.28
C ALA A 55 -8.37 9.37 7.02
N ILE A 56 -8.72 8.49 7.97
CA ILE A 56 -9.95 7.67 7.94
C ILE A 56 -11.20 8.56 8.00
N GLN A 57 -11.23 9.53 8.92
CA GLN A 57 -12.34 10.49 9.02
C GLN A 57 -12.54 11.29 7.72
N LYS A 58 -11.45 11.65 7.04
CA LYS A 58 -11.45 12.31 5.74
C LYS A 58 -11.70 11.37 4.55
N LYS A 59 -11.87 10.07 4.79
CA LYS A 59 -12.09 9.04 3.76
C LYS A 59 -10.97 8.99 2.70
N LEU A 60 -9.73 9.26 3.10
CA LEU A 60 -8.56 9.18 2.22
C LEU A 60 -8.22 7.73 1.87
N HIS A 61 -7.80 7.49 0.63
CA HIS A 61 -7.22 6.20 0.29
C HIS A 61 -5.88 6.03 1.02
N LEU A 62 -5.65 4.85 1.59
CA LEU A 62 -4.47 4.56 2.40
C LEU A 62 -3.61 3.46 1.78
N VAL A 63 -2.30 3.61 1.88
CA VAL A 63 -1.33 2.51 1.69
C VAL A 63 -0.51 2.40 2.96
N LEU A 64 -0.58 1.24 3.62
CA LEU A 64 0.03 1.00 4.93
C LEU A 64 1.18 0.01 4.79
N ASP A 65 2.40 0.46 5.06
CA ASP A 65 3.61 -0.36 5.00
C ASP A 65 4.39 -0.28 6.33
N ALA A 66 5.35 -1.17 6.52
CA ALA A 66 6.35 -1.11 7.59
C ALA A 66 5.80 -0.73 8.99
N ASP A 67 6.17 0.44 9.52
CA ASP A 67 5.82 0.85 10.88
C ASP A 67 4.32 1.15 11.07
N ALA A 68 3.57 1.44 9.99
CA ALA A 68 2.11 1.55 10.08
C ALA A 68 1.49 0.17 10.35
N LEU A 69 2.02 -0.89 9.73
CA LEU A 69 1.59 -2.26 10.00
C LEU A 69 1.95 -2.68 11.42
N TRP A 70 3.09 -2.21 11.94
CA TRP A 70 3.45 -2.44 13.34
C TRP A 70 2.44 -1.81 14.31
N LEU A 71 1.97 -0.59 14.03
CA LEU A 71 0.90 0.04 14.80
C LEU A 71 -0.41 -0.77 14.73
N LEU A 72 -0.78 -1.25 13.55
CA LEU A 72 -1.98 -2.08 13.37
C LEU A 72 -1.90 -3.44 14.07
N VAL A 73 -0.71 -4.04 14.19
CA VAL A 73 -0.55 -5.27 15.00
C VAL A 73 -0.91 -5.02 16.47
N LYS A 74 -0.68 -3.81 16.99
CA LYS A 74 -1.05 -3.44 18.36
C LYS A 74 -2.50 -3.00 18.49
N LYS A 75 -3.02 -2.32 17.46
CA LYS A 75 -4.35 -1.69 17.45
C LYS A 75 -5.07 -1.98 16.13
N PRO A 76 -5.44 -3.25 15.85
CA PRO A 76 -6.06 -3.64 14.58
C PRO A 76 -7.40 -2.92 14.36
N ASP A 77 -8.09 -2.60 15.46
CA ASP A 77 -9.37 -1.88 15.46
C ASP A 77 -9.28 -0.48 14.84
N LEU A 78 -8.09 0.12 14.72
CA LEU A 78 -7.92 1.42 14.05
C LEU A 78 -8.37 1.40 12.59
N LEU A 79 -8.24 0.25 11.91
CA LEU A 79 -8.60 0.11 10.50
C LEU A 79 -9.88 -0.71 10.29
N ARG A 80 -10.43 -1.35 11.33
CA ARG A 80 -11.57 -2.26 11.17
C ARG A 80 -12.77 -1.51 10.57
N GLY A 81 -13.30 -2.03 9.47
CA GLY A 81 -14.42 -1.43 8.74
C GLY A 81 -14.03 -0.28 7.81
N TYR A 82 -12.73 -0.10 7.54
CA TYR A 82 -12.23 0.90 6.59
C TYR A 82 -11.68 0.23 5.32
N PRO A 83 -12.51 0.08 4.27
CA PRO A 83 -12.13 -0.67 3.07
C PRO A 83 -11.20 0.10 2.11
N ASN A 84 -11.02 1.41 2.33
CA ASN A 84 -10.24 2.31 1.48
C ASN A 84 -8.73 2.26 1.80
N ALA A 85 -8.20 1.06 1.99
CA ALA A 85 -6.81 0.84 2.37
C ALA A 85 -6.21 -0.39 1.67
N ILE A 86 -4.92 -0.31 1.36
CA ILE A 86 -4.07 -1.44 0.99
C ILE A 86 -2.98 -1.61 2.04
N LEU A 87 -2.86 -2.80 2.62
CA LEU A 87 -1.75 -3.18 3.49
C LEU A 87 -0.73 -3.95 2.67
N THR A 88 0.56 -3.64 2.86
CA THR A 88 1.65 -4.29 2.11
C THR A 88 2.57 -5.13 2.99
N PRO A 89 2.07 -6.09 3.80
CA PRO A 89 2.91 -6.81 4.75
C PRO A 89 3.92 -7.73 4.05
N ASN A 90 5.15 -7.78 4.55
CA ASN A 90 6.02 -8.91 4.30
C ASN A 90 5.56 -10.14 5.11
N HIS A 91 6.13 -11.32 4.84
CA HIS A 91 5.76 -12.56 5.54
C HIS A 91 5.73 -12.41 7.07
N VAL A 92 6.73 -11.79 7.70
CA VAL A 92 6.78 -11.64 9.16
C VAL A 92 5.71 -10.67 9.68
N GLU A 93 5.48 -9.57 8.98
CA GLU A 93 4.42 -8.60 9.31
C GLU A 93 3.04 -9.23 9.17
N PHE A 94 2.83 -10.02 8.10
CA PHE A 94 1.59 -10.70 7.81
C PHE A 94 1.21 -11.67 8.92
N GLN A 95 2.16 -12.53 9.36
CA GLN A 95 1.92 -13.45 10.47
C GLN A 95 1.57 -12.76 11.78
N ARG A 96 2.11 -11.55 12.02
CA ARG A 96 1.76 -10.75 13.21
C ARG A 96 0.36 -10.16 13.10
N LEU A 97 -0.03 -9.70 11.92
CA LEU A 97 -1.38 -9.16 11.66
C LEU A 97 -2.44 -10.23 11.81
N LEU A 98 -2.21 -11.45 11.30
CA LEU A 98 -3.11 -12.59 11.49
C LEU A 98 -3.37 -12.85 12.98
N LYS A 99 -2.30 -12.99 13.77
CA LYS A 99 -2.41 -13.18 15.23
C LYS A 99 -3.13 -12.03 15.92
N ALA A 100 -2.86 -10.79 15.52
CA ALA A 100 -3.54 -9.61 16.08
C ALA A 100 -5.05 -9.59 15.77
N CYS A 101 -5.46 -10.21 14.66
CA CYS A 101 -6.86 -10.35 14.27
C CYS A 101 -7.47 -11.70 14.71
N SER A 102 -6.81 -12.44 15.61
CA SER A 102 -7.27 -13.76 16.09
C SER A 102 -7.44 -14.81 14.98
N ILE A 103 -6.63 -14.71 13.91
CA ILE A 103 -6.56 -15.70 12.83
C ILE A 103 -5.30 -16.53 13.06
N GLU A 104 -5.42 -17.85 13.00
CA GLU A 104 -4.29 -18.76 13.20
C GLU A 104 -3.35 -18.77 11.97
N PRO A 105 -2.08 -18.41 12.14
CA PRO A 105 -1.04 -18.55 11.12
C PRO A 105 -0.91 -19.94 10.51
N ARG A 106 -0.65 -19.99 9.20
CA ARG A 106 -0.07 -21.15 8.51
C ARG A 106 1.34 -20.81 8.03
N GLU A 107 2.20 -21.82 7.90
CA GLU A 107 3.56 -21.64 7.36
C GLU A 107 3.53 -21.11 5.92
N HIS A 108 2.59 -21.60 5.11
CA HIS A 108 2.40 -21.23 3.72
C HIS A 108 0.96 -20.78 3.48
N ASP A 109 0.80 -19.76 2.64
CA ASP A 109 -0.51 -19.23 2.22
C ASP A 109 -0.58 -19.16 0.69
N ASP A 110 -0.12 -20.19 -0.01
CA ASP A 110 0.09 -20.13 -1.48
C ASP A 110 -1.20 -19.88 -2.28
N ASP A 111 -2.36 -20.12 -1.68
CA ASP A 111 -3.70 -19.89 -2.23
C ASP A 111 -4.27 -18.49 -1.88
N GLY A 112 -3.65 -17.75 -0.96
CA GLY A 112 -4.10 -16.44 -0.48
C GLY A 112 -5.35 -16.48 0.40
N LEU A 113 -5.71 -17.65 0.94
CA LEU A 113 -6.90 -17.78 1.79
C LEU A 113 -6.74 -17.03 3.12
N LEU A 114 -5.56 -17.04 3.74
CA LEU A 114 -5.33 -16.26 4.96
C LEU A 114 -5.32 -14.76 4.66
N ALA A 115 -4.79 -14.35 3.49
CA ALA A 115 -4.86 -12.95 3.07
C ALA A 115 -6.32 -12.50 2.89
N MET A 116 -7.19 -13.36 2.34
CA MET A 116 -8.63 -13.14 2.23
C MET A 116 -9.31 -13.08 3.59
N GLU A 117 -8.96 -13.97 4.52
CA GLU A 117 -9.50 -13.99 5.88
C GLU A 117 -9.11 -12.72 6.66
N LEU A 118 -7.86 -12.28 6.52
CA LEU A 118 -7.39 -11.03 7.11
C LEU A 118 -8.13 -9.82 6.53
N SER A 119 -8.34 -9.79 5.21
CA SER A 119 -9.13 -8.75 4.54
C SER A 119 -10.54 -8.66 5.15
N LYS A 120 -11.21 -9.81 5.31
CA LYS A 120 -12.52 -9.93 5.97
C LYS A 120 -12.50 -9.43 7.42
N ALA A 121 -11.53 -9.88 8.22
CA ALA A 121 -11.44 -9.52 9.64
C ALA A 121 -11.21 -8.01 9.87
N LEU A 122 -10.54 -7.35 8.91
CA LEU A 122 -10.33 -5.91 8.90
C LEU A 122 -11.46 -5.12 8.21
N GLY A 123 -12.49 -5.79 7.68
CA GLY A 123 -13.66 -5.14 7.08
C GLY A 123 -13.43 -4.64 5.65
N GLY A 124 -12.75 -5.43 4.84
CA GLY A 124 -12.73 -5.29 3.38
C GLY A 124 -11.57 -4.47 2.80
N CYS A 125 -10.52 -4.19 3.58
CA CYS A 125 -9.29 -3.60 3.03
C CYS A 125 -8.49 -4.62 2.20
N SER A 126 -7.70 -4.17 1.23
CA SER A 126 -6.90 -5.08 0.41
C SER A 126 -5.58 -5.46 1.09
N ILE A 127 -5.19 -6.72 0.98
CA ILE A 127 -3.95 -7.25 1.52
C ILE A 127 -3.04 -7.63 0.36
N LEU A 128 -1.90 -6.92 0.21
CA LEU A 128 -0.81 -7.26 -0.67
C LEU A 128 0.28 -7.98 0.13
N GLN A 129 0.17 -9.30 0.23
CA GLN A 129 1.14 -10.13 0.94
C GLN A 129 2.39 -10.33 0.08
N LYS A 130 3.52 -9.74 0.52
CA LYS A 130 4.79 -9.78 -0.21
C LYS A 130 5.50 -11.13 0.00
N GLY A 131 5.97 -11.75 -1.08
CA GLY A 131 6.59 -13.06 -1.09
C GLY A 131 7.46 -13.35 -2.31
N SER A 132 7.79 -14.62 -2.54
CA SER A 132 8.37 -15.05 -3.84
C SER A 132 7.36 -14.81 -4.97
N ILE A 133 6.11 -15.14 -4.70
CA ILE A 133 4.90 -14.70 -5.41
C ILE A 133 4.18 -13.75 -4.47
N ASP A 134 3.79 -12.56 -4.96
CA ASP A 134 2.94 -11.69 -4.15
C ASP A 134 1.48 -12.10 -4.34
N LEU A 135 0.72 -12.08 -3.24
CA LEU A 135 -0.70 -12.42 -3.24
C LEU A 135 -1.49 -11.16 -2.92
N VAL A 136 -2.53 -10.90 -3.69
CA VAL A 136 -3.44 -9.78 -3.47
C VAL A 136 -4.82 -10.32 -3.18
N ALA A 137 -5.34 -10.04 -1.99
CA ALA A 137 -6.66 -10.47 -1.57
C ALA A 137 -7.49 -9.29 -1.09
N ARG A 138 -8.77 -9.29 -1.46
CA ARG A 138 -9.78 -8.34 -0.98
C ARG A 138 -11.10 -9.07 -0.82
N GLU A 139 -11.79 -8.84 0.28
CA GLU A 139 -13.14 -9.37 0.49
C GLU A 139 -14.05 -9.08 -0.71
N GLY A 140 -14.68 -10.12 -1.25
CA GLY A 140 -15.58 -10.01 -2.41
C GLY A 140 -14.88 -10.08 -3.77
N SER A 141 -13.57 -10.29 -3.83
CA SER A 141 -12.80 -10.48 -5.07
C SER A 141 -12.12 -11.84 -5.13
N GLU A 142 -11.68 -12.22 -6.33
CA GLU A 142 -10.72 -13.32 -6.48
C GLU A 142 -9.32 -12.90 -5.99
N VAL A 143 -8.54 -13.88 -5.53
CA VAL A 143 -7.15 -13.66 -5.15
C VAL A 143 -6.30 -13.54 -6.41
N ALA A 144 -5.59 -12.42 -6.57
CA ALA A 144 -4.62 -12.25 -7.64
C ALA A 144 -3.23 -12.71 -7.19
N LYS A 145 -2.46 -13.30 -8.13
CA LYS A 145 -1.09 -13.74 -7.89
C LYS A 145 -0.14 -13.00 -8.82
N VAL A 146 0.87 -12.34 -8.26
CA VAL A 146 1.93 -11.68 -9.03
C VAL A 146 3.18 -12.54 -8.99
N SER A 147 3.39 -13.28 -10.08
CA SER A 147 4.50 -14.22 -10.26
C SER A 147 5.56 -13.73 -11.25
N CYS A 148 5.45 -12.50 -11.75
CA CYS A 148 6.45 -11.94 -12.66
C CYS A 148 7.83 -11.91 -12.00
N GLU A 149 8.85 -12.11 -12.84
CA GLU A 149 10.23 -12.22 -12.39
C GLU A 149 10.71 -10.90 -11.78
N GLY A 150 11.10 -10.96 -10.49
CA GLY A 150 11.78 -9.88 -9.78
C GLY A 150 13.30 -9.98 -9.91
N SER A 151 14.03 -9.56 -8.86
CA SER A 151 15.47 -9.82 -8.77
C SER A 151 15.81 -10.83 -7.67
N PRO A 152 16.91 -11.58 -7.80
CA PRO A 152 17.43 -12.44 -6.75
C PRO A 152 18.20 -11.65 -5.67
N LYS A 153 18.04 -10.31 -5.61
CA LYS A 153 18.67 -9.44 -4.61
C LYS A 153 17.63 -8.61 -3.89
N ARG A 154 17.56 -8.80 -2.57
CA ARG A 154 16.82 -7.91 -1.68
C ARG A 154 17.67 -6.71 -1.30
N CYS A 155 17.21 -5.52 -1.66
CA CYS A 155 17.80 -4.24 -1.22
C CYS A 155 16.89 -3.60 -0.16
N GLY A 156 17.48 -2.92 0.82
CA GLY A 156 16.71 -2.08 1.74
C GLY A 156 16.01 -0.95 0.97
N GLY A 157 14.74 -0.69 1.25
CA GLY A 157 13.94 0.34 0.58
C GLY A 157 13.12 -0.11 -0.63
N GLN A 158 13.18 -1.38 -1.03
CA GLN A 158 12.28 -1.91 -2.08
C GLN A 158 10.80 -1.79 -1.71
N GLY A 159 10.46 -1.91 -0.42
CA GLY A 159 9.09 -1.71 0.08
C GLY A 159 8.60 -0.26 -0.07
N ASP A 160 9.50 0.71 0.06
CA ASP A 160 9.16 2.13 -0.11
C ASP A 160 8.80 2.44 -1.58
N ILE A 161 9.52 1.82 -2.52
CA ILE A 161 9.20 1.91 -3.96
C ILE A 161 7.84 1.26 -4.23
N LEU A 162 7.59 0.08 -3.67
CA LEU A 162 6.30 -0.61 -3.81
C LEU A 162 5.15 0.23 -3.28
N SER A 163 5.24 0.71 -2.04
CA SER A 163 4.18 1.49 -1.41
C SER A 163 3.91 2.82 -2.13
N GLY A 164 4.95 3.47 -2.67
CA GLY A 164 4.79 4.65 -3.52
C GLY A 164 4.10 4.36 -4.87
N LEU A 165 4.48 3.27 -5.53
CA LEU A 165 3.85 2.85 -6.79
C LEU A 165 2.38 2.44 -6.58
N VAL A 166 2.11 1.65 -5.55
CA VAL A 166 0.74 1.28 -5.15
C VAL A 166 -0.06 2.54 -4.81
N GLY A 167 0.53 3.50 -4.08
CA GLY A 167 -0.12 4.77 -3.77
C GLY A 167 -0.48 5.59 -5.01
N THR A 168 0.38 5.57 -6.03
CA THR A 168 0.11 6.22 -7.32
C THR A 168 -1.10 5.58 -8.02
N TRP A 169 -1.15 4.25 -8.08
CA TRP A 169 -2.28 3.54 -8.67
C TRP A 169 -3.58 3.74 -7.88
N CYS A 170 -3.54 3.74 -6.55
CA CYS A 170 -4.69 4.08 -5.71
C CYS A 170 -5.25 5.48 -6.01
N ALA A 171 -4.38 6.43 -6.36
CA ALA A 171 -4.78 7.79 -6.70
C ALA A 171 -5.47 7.82 -8.07
N TRP A 172 -4.93 7.11 -9.06
CA TRP A 172 -5.57 6.98 -10.37
C TRP A 172 -6.89 6.24 -10.32
N THR A 173 -7.01 5.18 -9.50
CA THR A 173 -8.29 4.50 -9.24
C THR A 173 -9.32 5.45 -8.67
N LYS A 174 -8.94 6.31 -7.70
CA LYS A 174 -9.84 7.35 -7.16
C LYS A 174 -10.34 8.28 -8.26
N LEU A 175 -9.42 8.84 -9.03
CA LEU A 175 -9.72 9.78 -10.11
C LEU A 175 -10.57 9.14 -11.22
N TYR A 176 -10.37 7.85 -11.49
CA TYR A 176 -11.20 7.08 -12.42
C TYR A 176 -12.67 7.07 -11.97
N PHE A 177 -12.95 6.70 -10.71
CA PHE A 177 -14.32 6.67 -10.19
C PHE A 177 -14.93 8.06 -10.02
N GLU A 178 -14.14 9.06 -9.65
CA GLU A 178 -14.60 10.45 -9.58
C GLU A 178 -15.03 10.96 -10.96
N ARG A 179 -14.30 10.62 -12.03
CA ARG A 179 -14.68 10.94 -13.41
C ARG A 179 -15.94 10.22 -13.87
N GLN A 180 -16.07 8.92 -13.57
CA GLN A 180 -17.28 8.15 -13.88
C GLN A 180 -18.53 8.73 -13.16
N SER A 181 -18.33 9.31 -11.98
CA SER A 181 -19.40 9.99 -11.24
C SER A 181 -19.80 11.35 -11.81
N GLN A 182 -18.92 11.97 -12.61
CA GLN A 182 -19.06 13.34 -13.13
C GLN A 182 -19.45 13.41 -14.62
N ASP A 183 -19.20 12.37 -15.44
CA ASP A 183 -19.42 12.39 -16.90
C ASP A 183 -20.23 11.18 -17.42
N GLU A 184 -21.14 11.47 -18.36
CA GLU A 184 -22.09 10.55 -19.02
C GLU A 184 -21.43 9.47 -19.88
N LYS A 185 -21.78 8.20 -19.61
CA LYS A 185 -21.48 6.97 -20.38
C LYS A 185 -19.99 6.68 -20.66
N PRO A 186 -19.51 5.44 -20.37
CA PRO A 186 -18.15 5.06 -20.71
C PRO A 186 -17.89 5.24 -22.21
N LYS A 187 -16.76 5.89 -22.55
CA LYS A 187 -16.31 6.09 -23.94
C LYS A 187 -15.86 4.79 -24.61
N SER A 188 -15.72 3.70 -23.86
CA SER A 188 -15.31 2.38 -24.33
C SER A 188 -16.47 1.37 -24.25
N HIS A 189 -16.42 0.34 -25.11
CA HIS A 189 -17.31 -0.82 -25.09
C HIS A 189 -17.02 -1.81 -23.93
N GLU A 190 -16.12 -1.45 -23.02
CA GLU A 190 -15.70 -2.29 -21.90
C GLU A 190 -16.63 -2.11 -20.70
N LEU A 191 -16.93 -3.21 -20.02
CA LEU A 191 -17.68 -3.18 -18.76
C LEU A 191 -16.90 -2.34 -17.74
N PRO A 192 -17.57 -1.49 -16.95
CA PRO A 192 -16.89 -0.68 -15.95
C PRO A 192 -16.24 -1.58 -14.89
N ILE A 193 -14.95 -1.34 -14.62
CA ILE A 193 -14.19 -1.99 -13.54
C ILE A 193 -14.93 -1.75 -12.21
N SER A 194 -15.19 -2.83 -11.45
CA SER A 194 -15.80 -2.71 -10.12
C SER A 194 -14.84 -2.05 -9.12
N SER A 195 -15.39 -1.52 -8.02
CA SER A 195 -14.58 -0.90 -6.96
C SER A 195 -13.55 -1.88 -6.41
N GLU A 196 -13.99 -3.11 -6.15
CA GLU A 196 -13.19 -4.16 -5.55
C GLU A 196 -12.05 -4.60 -6.49
N GLU A 197 -12.34 -4.79 -7.78
CA GLU A 197 -11.32 -5.09 -8.80
C GLU A 197 -10.29 -3.96 -8.92
N ALA A 198 -10.72 -2.70 -8.86
CA ALA A 198 -9.81 -1.58 -9.02
C ALA A 198 -8.76 -1.49 -7.90
N TRP A 199 -9.10 -1.91 -6.67
CA TRP A 199 -8.14 -2.03 -5.58
C TRP A 199 -7.15 -3.19 -5.79
N ILE A 200 -7.61 -4.32 -6.33
CA ILE A 200 -6.73 -5.44 -6.69
C ILE A 200 -5.77 -5.00 -7.80
N ILE A 201 -6.28 -4.38 -8.86
CA ILE A 201 -5.50 -3.86 -9.99
C ILE A 201 -4.41 -2.90 -9.50
N ALA A 202 -4.75 -1.97 -8.60
CA ALA A 202 -3.78 -1.03 -8.06
C ALA A 202 -2.61 -1.72 -7.33
N ALA A 203 -2.90 -2.76 -6.55
CA ALA A 203 -1.87 -3.52 -5.83
C ALA A 203 -1.05 -4.40 -6.78
N VAL A 204 -1.70 -5.06 -7.75
CA VAL A 204 -1.06 -5.91 -8.77
C VAL A 204 -0.11 -5.09 -9.61
N LEU A 205 -0.55 -3.97 -10.18
CA LEU A 205 0.29 -3.12 -11.02
C LEU A 205 1.45 -2.51 -10.24
N GLY A 206 1.22 -2.09 -8.99
CA GLY A 206 2.30 -1.65 -8.11
C GLY A 206 3.36 -2.73 -7.86
N SER A 207 2.94 -3.97 -7.62
CA SER A 207 3.83 -5.12 -7.43
C SER A 207 4.58 -5.49 -8.72
N GLU A 208 3.88 -5.62 -9.85
CA GLU A 208 4.47 -5.98 -11.15
C GLU A 208 5.54 -4.99 -11.62
N ILE A 209 5.23 -3.69 -11.50
CA ILE A 209 6.19 -2.64 -11.85
C ILE A 209 7.39 -2.71 -10.89
N THR A 210 7.18 -2.88 -9.59
CA THR A 210 8.28 -2.98 -8.62
C THR A 210 9.20 -4.17 -8.92
N ARG A 211 8.62 -5.33 -9.23
CA ARG A 211 9.36 -6.55 -9.60
C ARG A 211 10.14 -6.34 -10.89
N THR A 212 9.50 -5.75 -11.89
CA THR A 212 10.14 -5.41 -13.17
C THR A 212 11.28 -4.41 -12.98
N CYS A 213 11.12 -3.33 -12.20
CA CYS A 213 12.19 -2.41 -11.85
C CYS A 213 13.38 -3.13 -11.22
N SER A 214 13.09 -4.02 -10.26
CA SER A 214 14.10 -4.79 -9.54
C SER A 214 14.88 -5.70 -10.50
N ARG A 215 14.18 -6.39 -11.40
CA ARG A 215 14.78 -7.25 -12.44
C ARG A 215 15.68 -6.45 -13.38
N LEU A 216 15.19 -5.35 -13.93
CA LEU A 216 15.93 -4.50 -14.87
C LEU A 216 17.21 -3.92 -14.22
N ALA A 217 17.07 -3.36 -13.02
CA ALA A 217 18.21 -2.83 -12.26
C ALA A 217 19.23 -3.92 -11.92
N TYR A 218 18.77 -5.12 -11.53
CA TYR A 218 19.65 -6.23 -11.21
C TYR A 218 20.36 -6.78 -12.45
N HIS A 219 19.70 -6.82 -13.60
CA HIS A 219 20.34 -7.22 -14.85
C HIS A 219 21.53 -6.31 -15.19
N LYS A 220 21.42 -5.00 -14.88
CA LYS A 220 22.50 -4.04 -15.12
C LYS A 220 23.61 -4.06 -14.08
N LEU A 221 23.25 -4.16 -12.80
CA LEU A 221 24.16 -3.91 -11.67
C LEU A 221 24.50 -5.17 -10.87
N GLY A 222 23.77 -6.26 -11.09
CA GLY A 222 23.93 -7.52 -10.38
C GLY A 222 23.94 -7.34 -8.86
N ARG A 223 24.95 -7.92 -8.22
CA ARG A 223 25.06 -7.93 -6.75
C ARG A 223 25.37 -6.56 -6.14
N SER A 224 25.72 -5.52 -6.90
CA SER A 224 25.94 -4.18 -6.35
C SER A 224 24.67 -3.31 -6.28
N MET A 225 23.57 -3.72 -6.95
CA MET A 225 22.31 -2.97 -7.02
C MET A 225 21.83 -2.48 -5.65
N GLN A 226 21.35 -1.25 -5.57
CA GLN A 226 20.67 -0.64 -4.43
C GLN A 226 19.22 -0.28 -4.80
N SER A 227 18.40 0.11 -3.82
CA SER A 227 17.02 0.54 -4.09
C SER A 227 16.96 1.84 -4.89
N SER A 228 17.89 2.78 -4.66
CA SER A 228 18.00 4.01 -5.45
C SER A 228 18.21 3.73 -6.94
N ASP A 229 18.92 2.67 -7.29
CA ASP A 229 19.16 2.29 -8.68
C ASP A 229 17.87 1.85 -9.39
N MET A 230 16.91 1.28 -8.65
CA MET A 230 15.63 0.85 -9.20
C MET A 230 14.77 2.04 -9.66
N LEU A 231 14.94 3.23 -9.09
CA LEU A 231 14.16 4.42 -9.44
C LEU A 231 14.36 4.80 -10.92
N GLY A 232 15.57 4.62 -11.45
CA GLY A 232 15.89 4.89 -12.86
C GLY A 232 15.18 3.99 -13.85
N TYR A 233 14.62 2.86 -13.40
CA TYR A 233 13.92 1.88 -14.24
C TYR A 233 12.39 1.93 -14.11
N ILE A 234 11.83 2.83 -13.28
CA ILE A 234 10.36 2.93 -13.09
C ILE A 234 9.64 3.21 -14.40
N GLY A 235 10.15 4.14 -15.22
CA GLY A 235 9.54 4.46 -16.50
C GLY A 235 9.55 3.28 -17.47
N GLU A 236 10.71 2.63 -17.64
CA GLU A 236 10.81 1.46 -18.51
C GLU A 236 9.94 0.29 -18.02
N ALA A 237 9.92 0.05 -16.71
CA ALA A 237 9.09 -0.98 -16.11
C ALA A 237 7.59 -0.71 -16.29
N PHE A 238 7.17 0.54 -16.11
CA PHE A 238 5.80 0.97 -16.37
C PHE A 238 5.40 0.67 -17.81
N GLU A 239 6.21 1.08 -18.78
CA GLU A 239 5.92 0.82 -20.19
C GLU A 239 5.87 -0.68 -20.51
N GLN A 240 6.79 -1.50 -19.95
CA GLN A 240 6.77 -2.95 -20.18
C GLN A 240 5.50 -3.61 -19.62
N VAL A 241 5.09 -3.23 -18.41
CA VAL A 241 3.88 -3.77 -17.77
C VAL A 241 2.64 -3.32 -18.54
N MET A 242 2.49 -2.03 -18.82
CA MET A 242 1.30 -1.50 -19.51
C MET A 242 1.17 -1.95 -20.96
N HIS A 243 2.28 -2.08 -21.70
CA HIS A 243 2.26 -2.62 -23.07
C HIS A 243 2.05 -4.13 -23.11
N GLY A 244 2.44 -4.86 -22.06
CA GLY A 244 2.15 -6.29 -21.91
C GLY A 244 0.65 -6.55 -21.77
N HIS A 245 -0.06 -5.69 -21.04
CA HIS A 245 -1.51 -5.80 -20.79
C HIS A 245 -2.41 -5.24 -21.90
N THR A 246 -1.87 -4.59 -22.94
CA THR A 246 -2.63 -3.96 -24.04
C THR A 246 -2.53 -4.69 -25.39
N LYS A 247 -1.87 -5.85 -25.43
CA LYS A 247 -1.63 -6.62 -26.67
C LYS A 247 -2.54 -7.82 -26.90
N ASP A 248 -3.47 -8.08 -26.00
CA ASP A 248 -4.55 -9.07 -26.16
C ASP A 248 -5.90 -8.38 -26.41
#